data_AF-A0A2W6E0H4-F1
#
_entry.id   AF-A0A2W6E0H4-F1
#
_cell.length_a   1.000
_cell.length_b   1.000
_cell.length_c   1.000
_cell.angle_alpha   90.00
_cell.angle_beta   90.00
_cell.angle_gamma   90.00
#
_symmetry.space_group_name_H-M   'P 1'
#
loop_
_entity.id
_entity.type
_entity.pdbx_description
1 polymer ?
#
loop_
_entity_poly.entity_id
_entity_poly.type
_entity_poly.pdbx_seq_one_letter_code
_entity_poly.pdbx_strand_id
1 'polypeptide(L)'
;MGMMMAVSFERYGRLYYLDPGSLTPGVGDKVLVPTDAGPEVADVIWAPQWVDDDIDGLPLCAGPATDEHLSRDEANRGRRAEARVAARRLVREHSLPMKIIG
;
A
#
# COMPACT_ATOMS: atom_id res chain seq x y z
N MET A 1 5.62 1.44 24.73
CA MET A 1 6.42 2.33 23.85
C MET A 1 6.82 1.51 22.64
N GLY A 2 6.07 1.67 21.56
CA GLY A 2 6.30 0.99 20.29
C GLY A 2 6.93 1.94 19.27
N MET A 3 7.48 1.39 18.19
CA MET A 3 7.86 2.19 17.03
C MET A 3 6.76 2.06 15.98
N MET A 4 6.38 3.18 15.37
CA MET A 4 5.35 3.22 14.32
C MET A 4 5.86 4.01 13.13
N MET A 5 5.49 3.56 11.93
CA MET A 5 5.57 4.35 10.71
C MET A 5 4.23 4.36 9.98
N ALA A 6 4.02 5.33 9.09
CA ALA A 6 2.85 5.40 8.23
C ALA A 6 3.23 5.28 6.75
N VAL A 7 2.50 4.44 6.03
CA VAL A 7 2.70 4.17 4.61
C VAL A 7 1.41 4.39 3.82
N SER A 8 1.53 4.58 2.50
CA SER A 8 0.40 4.66 1.58
C SER A 8 0.68 3.91 0.29
N PHE A 9 -0.32 3.19 -0.22
CA PHE A 9 -0.26 2.52 -1.54
C PHE A 9 -0.54 3.49 -2.70
N GLU A 10 -1.16 4.63 -2.41
CA GLU A 10 -1.54 5.63 -3.41
C GLU A 10 -1.07 7.02 -3.01
N ARG A 11 -0.79 7.86 -4.00
CA ARG A 11 -0.45 9.26 -3.76
C ARG A 11 -1.67 10.00 -3.20
N TYR A 12 -1.53 10.57 -1.99
CA TYR A 12 -2.62 11.17 -1.21
C TYR A 12 -3.73 10.17 -0.80
N GLY A 13 -3.37 8.89 -0.68
CA GLY A 13 -4.27 7.82 -0.24
C GLY A 13 -4.45 7.75 1.28
N ARG A 14 -5.18 6.71 1.71
CA ARG A 14 -5.32 6.35 3.12
C ARG A 14 -3.96 5.95 3.71
N LEU A 15 -3.70 6.40 4.93
CA LEU A 15 -2.54 5.97 5.71
C LEU A 15 -2.79 4.60 6.34
N TYR A 16 -1.77 3.75 6.25
CA TYR A 16 -1.68 2.46 6.92
C TYR A 16 -0.49 2.51 7.86
N TYR A 17 -0.66 1.96 9.06
CA TYR A 17 0.36 2.00 10.10
C TYR A 17 1.05 0.65 10.21
N LEU A 18 2.36 0.68 10.40
CA LEU A 18 3.20 -0.51 10.48
C LEU A 18 4.20 -0.38 11.62
N ASP A 19 4.55 -1.53 12.19
CA ASP A 19 5.75 -1.68 12.98
C ASP A 19 6.95 -1.80 12.02
N PRO A 20 7.92 -0.87 12.05
CA PRO A 20 9.11 -0.94 11.21
C PRO A 20 10.09 -2.05 11.63
N GLY A 21 9.93 -2.64 12.82
CA GLY A 21 10.86 -3.60 13.40
C GLY A 21 12.23 -2.97 13.61
N SER A 22 13.26 -3.56 13.01
CA SER A 22 14.63 -3.02 13.04
C SER A 22 14.95 -2.08 11.87
N LEU A 23 13.97 -1.80 11.00
CA LEU A 23 14.18 -0.98 9.81
C LEU A 23 14.09 0.51 10.15
N THR A 24 14.85 1.33 9.43
CA THR A 24 14.84 2.79 9.56
C THR A 24 14.61 3.50 8.22
N PRO A 25 13.53 3.17 7.46
CA PRO A 25 13.26 3.82 6.19
C PRO A 25 12.96 5.31 6.35
N GLY A 26 13.36 6.09 5.36
CA GLY A 26 13.04 7.51 5.23
C GLY A 26 11.71 7.75 4.52
N VAL A 27 11.22 8.99 4.58
CA VAL A 27 10.04 9.42 3.81
C VAL A 27 10.34 9.32 2.31
N GLY A 28 9.43 8.69 1.56
CA GLY A 28 9.58 8.42 0.13
C GLY A 28 10.23 7.08 -0.20
N ASP A 29 10.79 6.37 0.79
CA ASP A 29 11.25 5.00 0.59
C ASP A 29 10.06 4.08 0.33
N LYS A 30 10.32 3.00 -0.42
CA LYS A 30 9.32 1.97 -0.71
C LYS A 30 9.56 0.74 0.14
N VAL A 31 8.52 0.31 0.83
CA VAL A 31 8.55 -0.83 1.75
C VAL A 31 7.45 -1.83 1.42
N LEU A 32 7.56 -3.02 2.00
CA LEU A 32 6.61 -4.11 1.81
C LEU A 32 5.64 -4.19 2.99
N VAL A 33 4.36 -4.05 2.68
CA VAL A 33 3.26 -4.20 3.61
C VAL A 33 2.76 -5.64 3.53
N PRO A 34 2.75 -6.43 4.63
CA PRO A 34 2.18 -7.76 4.59
C PRO A 34 0.67 -7.68 4.37
N THR A 35 0.16 -8.40 3.37
CA THR A 35 -1.28 -8.57 3.12
C THR A 35 -1.60 -10.05 2.93
N ASP A 36 -2.88 -10.41 3.01
CA ASP A 36 -3.33 -11.81 2.82
C ASP A 36 -3.01 -12.36 1.42
N ALA A 37 -2.86 -11.48 0.43
CA ALA A 37 -2.49 -11.84 -0.94
C ALA A 37 -0.96 -11.84 -1.18
N GLY A 38 -0.17 -11.57 -0.13
CA GLY A 38 1.28 -11.40 -0.19
C GLY A 38 1.73 -9.96 0.10
N PRO A 39 3.05 -9.71 0.12
CA PRO A 39 3.59 -8.40 0.42
C PRO A 39 3.30 -7.41 -0.73
N GLU A 40 2.73 -6.25 -0.42
CA GLU A 40 2.41 -5.18 -1.37
C GLU A 40 3.33 -3.96 -1.16
N VAL A 41 3.64 -3.25 -2.24
CA VAL A 41 4.57 -2.10 -2.19
C VAL A 41 3.81 -0.85 -1.73
N ALA A 42 4.35 -0.15 -0.73
CA ALA A 42 3.82 1.14 -0.28
C ALA A 42 4.94 2.17 -0.09
N ASP A 43 4.59 3.44 -0.23
CA ASP A 43 5.45 4.59 0.03
C ASP A 43 5.40 4.97 1.52
N VAL A 44 6.58 5.18 2.12
CA VAL A 44 6.69 5.71 3.48
C VAL A 44 6.32 7.19 3.47
N ILE A 45 5.25 7.52 4.19
CA ILE A 45 4.74 8.90 4.33
C ILE A 45 5.24 9.53 5.62
N TRP A 46 5.35 8.72 6.68
CA TRP A 46 5.91 9.12 7.96
C TRP A 46 6.95 8.09 8.39
N ALA A 47 8.20 8.53 8.54
CA ALA A 47 9.31 7.70 8.96
C ALA A 47 9.07 7.11 10.38
N PRO A 48 9.72 5.98 10.71
CA PRO A 48 9.67 5.37 12.04
C PRO A 48 9.89 6.35 13.18
N GLN A 49 8.96 6.38 14.14
CA GLN A 49 9.08 7.17 15.36
C GLN A 49 8.60 6.38 16.58
N TRP A 50 9.22 6.66 17.73
CA TRP A 50 8.75 6.18 19.01
C TRP A 50 7.48 6.91 19.41
N VAL A 51 6.50 6.15 19.88
CA VAL A 51 5.20 6.66 20.31
C VAL A 51 4.94 6.19 21.74
N ASP A 52 4.42 7.12 22.54
CA ASP A 52 4.15 6.90 23.97
C ASP A 52 2.95 5.98 24.19
N ASP A 53 2.04 5.93 23.23
CA ASP A 53 0.90 5.02 23.23
C ASP A 53 1.35 3.55 23.19
N ASP A 54 0.61 2.68 23.86
CA ASP A 54 0.83 1.25 23.78
C ASP A 54 0.19 0.72 22.51
N ILE A 55 1.01 0.65 21.46
CA ILE A 55 0.56 0.30 20.12
C ILE A 55 0.82 -1.19 19.89
N ASP A 56 -0.20 -1.99 20.16
CA ASP A 56 -0.19 -3.42 19.89
C ASP A 56 -0.91 -3.76 18.58
N GLY A 57 -0.48 -4.86 17.95
CA GLY A 57 -1.17 -5.46 16.81
C GLY A 57 -0.94 -4.79 15.45
N LEU A 58 0.05 -3.88 15.35
CA LEU A 58 0.48 -3.41 14.03
C LEU A 58 1.14 -4.55 13.23
N PRO A 59 0.89 -4.62 11.91
CA PRO A 59 1.64 -5.54 11.07
C PRO A 59 3.11 -5.14 11.04
N LEU A 60 4.00 -6.14 11.15
CA LEU A 60 5.43 -5.96 10.99
C LEU A 60 5.76 -5.72 9.51
N CYS A 61 6.53 -4.68 9.21
CA CYS A 61 7.04 -4.41 7.88
C CYS A 61 7.80 -5.62 7.32
N ALA A 62 7.45 -6.06 6.10
CA ALA A 62 8.05 -7.24 5.49
C ALA A 62 9.42 -6.96 4.85
N GLY A 63 9.92 -5.73 4.93
CA GLY A 63 11.24 -5.34 4.42
C GLY A 63 11.20 -4.16 3.43
N PRO A 64 12.38 -3.71 2.97
CA PRO A 64 12.47 -2.76 1.87
C PRO A 64 11.98 -3.38 0.56
N ALA A 65 11.35 -2.58 -0.30
CA ALA A 65 11.00 -3.03 -1.64
C ALA A 65 12.26 -3.21 -2.50
N THR A 66 12.30 -4.29 -3.27
CA THR A 66 13.37 -4.57 -4.24
C THR A 66 12.90 -4.24 -5.66
N ASP A 67 13.81 -4.19 -6.63
CA ASP A 67 13.47 -3.90 -8.04
C ASP A 67 12.42 -4.86 -8.62
N GLU A 68 12.44 -6.13 -8.22
CA GLU A 68 11.42 -7.11 -8.59
C GLU A 68 10.03 -6.71 -8.06
N HIS A 69 9.96 -6.28 -6.80
CA HIS A 69 8.72 -5.81 -6.20
C HIS A 69 8.20 -4.55 -6.91
N LEU A 70 9.09 -3.60 -7.25
CA LEU A 70 8.74 -2.38 -7.96
C LEU A 70 8.20 -2.67 -9.37
N SER A 71 8.87 -3.55 -10.10
CA SER A 71 8.46 -3.95 -11.45
C SER A 71 7.09 -4.63 -11.44
N ARG A 72 6.86 -5.51 -10.45
CA ARG A 72 5.57 -6.17 -10.25
C ARG A 72 4.47 -5.18 -9.89
N ASP A 73 4.74 -4.23 -8.99
CA ASP A 73 3.79 -3.20 -8.59
C ASP A 73 3.40 -2.29 -9.79
N GLU A 74 4.36 -1.90 -10.61
CA GLU A 74 4.10 -1.13 -11.83
C GLU A 74 3.24 -1.90 -12.83
N ALA A 75 3.55 -3.18 -13.07
CA ALA A 75 2.73 -4.05 -13.93
C ALA A 75 1.31 -4.23 -13.36
N ASN A 76 1.18 -4.37 -12.04
CA ASN A 76 -0.12 -4.44 -11.37
C ASN A 76 -0.92 -3.15 -11.55
N ARG A 77 -0.27 -1.98 -11.41
CA ARG A 77 -0.89 -0.67 -11.61
C ARG A 77 -1.42 -0.52 -13.04
N GLY A 78 -0.65 -0.94 -14.04
CA GLY A 78 -1.08 -0.98 -15.44
C GLY A 78 -2.32 -1.86 -15.65
N ARG A 79 -2.27 -3.11 -15.17
CA ARG A 79 -3.40 -4.05 -15.27
C ARG A 79 -4.66 -3.55 -14.55
N ARG A 80 -4.52 -2.91 -13.39
CA ARG A 80 -5.65 -2.29 -12.65
C ARG A 80 -6.28 -1.14 -13.45
N ALA A 81 -5.47 -0.32 -14.11
CA ALA A 81 -5.98 0.77 -14.97
C ALA A 81 -6.77 0.23 -16.17
N GLU A 82 -6.24 -0.79 -16.86
CA GLU A 82 -6.91 -1.44 -17.98
C GLU A 82 -8.23 -2.10 -17.56
N ALA A 83 -8.21 -2.86 -16.46
CA ALA A 83 -9.40 -3.51 -15.90
C ALA A 83 -10.48 -2.49 -15.53
N ARG A 84 -10.08 -1.34 -14.98
CA ARG A 84 -11.01 -0.25 -14.63
C ARG A 84 -11.68 0.36 -15.86
N VAL A 85 -10.93 0.54 -16.96
CA VAL A 85 -11.48 1.03 -18.24
C VAL A 85 -12.49 0.02 -18.79
N ALA A 86 -12.12 -1.27 -18.83
CA ALA A 86 -12.99 -2.34 -19.31
C ALA A 86 -14.28 -2.45 -18.47
N ALA A 87 -14.16 -2.42 -17.14
CA ALA A 87 -15.30 -2.50 -16.23
C ALA A 87 -16.28 -1.32 -16.43
N ARG A 88 -15.76 -0.09 -16.53
CA ARG A 88 -16.60 1.10 -16.80
C ARG A 88 -17.33 1.00 -18.14
N ARG A 89 -16.66 0.49 -19.17
CA ARG A 89 -17.25 0.28 -20.49
C ARG A 89 -18.42 -0.72 -20.41
N LEU A 90 -18.19 -1.87 -19.78
CA LEU A 90 -19.22 -2.93 -19.64
C LEU A 90 -20.42 -2.46 -18.80
N VAL A 91 -20.19 -1.76 -17.68
CA VAL A 91 -21.27 -1.19 -16.86
C VAL A 91 -22.17 -0.27 -17.70
N ARG A 92 -21.57 0.56 -18.56
CA ARG A 92 -22.32 1.46 -19.45
C ARG A 92 -23.05 0.70 -20.54
N GLU A 93 -22.40 -0.25 -21.21
CA GLU A 93 -23.00 -1.06 -22.29
C GLU A 93 -24.20 -1.86 -21.80
N HIS A 94 -24.13 -2.39 -20.57
CA HIS A 94 -25.19 -3.19 -19.96
C HIS A 94 -26.17 -2.39 -19.08
N SER A 95 -26.03 -1.07 -18.99
CA SER A 95 -26.87 -0.19 -18.17
C SER A 95 -27.00 -0.65 -16.71
N LEU A 96 -25.90 -1.14 -16.13
CA LEU A 96 -25.90 -1.66 -14.76
C LEU A 96 -25.95 -0.50 -13.77
N PRO A 97 -26.83 -0.51 -12.74
CA PRO A 97 -26.97 0.55 -11.75
C PRO A 97 -25.86 0.46 -10.68
N MET A 98 -24.59 0.51 -11.11
CA MET A 98 -23.44 0.35 -10.22
C MET A 98 -22.34 1.36 -10.48
N LYS A 99 -21.52 1.61 -9.46
CA LYS A 99 -20.34 2.49 -9.51
C LYS A 99 -19.08 1.65 -9.36
N ILE A 100 -18.12 1.83 -10.28
CA ILE A 100 -16.79 1.24 -10.15
C ILE A 100 -15.99 2.01 -9.09
N ILE A 101 -15.53 1.31 -8.06
CA ILE A 101 -14.70 1.81 -6.95
C ILE A 101 -13.25 1.33 -7.17
N GLY A 102 -12.29 2.08 -6.66
CA GLY A 102 -10.85 1.94 -6.92
C GLY A 102 -10.35 3.06 -7.81
#